data_AF-A0A379FQ90-F1
#
_entry.id   AF-A0A379FQ90-F1
#
_cell.length_a   1.000
_cell.length_b   1.000
_cell.length_c   1.000
_cell.angle_alpha   90.00
_cell.angle_beta   90.00
_cell.angle_gamma   90.00
#
_symmetry.space_group_name_H-M   'P 1'
#
loop_
_entity.id
_entity.type
_entity.pdbx_description
1 polymer ?
#
loop_
_entity_poly.entity_id
_entity_poly.type
_entity_poly.pdbx_seq_one_letter_code
_entity_poly.pdbx_strand_id
1 'polypeptide(L)'
;MNDTQTPTYLNVDKQEIEKFESIASRWWDLEGEFAPLHRINPLRLGYIMQRVDGVFGKKILDVGCGGGILSESMAREGAEVTGLDMGAEPLMVARLHSLESGIPVEYVQETVEQHADKHSQAYDVVTCMEMLEHVPDPQSVVRACAKLVKPGGHVIFSTINRNKKSMVNGCCRR
;
A
#
# COMPACT_ATOMS: atom_id res chain seq x y z
N MET A 1 35.81 22.56 4.24
CA MET A 1 35.16 21.26 4.02
C MET A 1 33.67 21.57 3.91
N ASN A 2 33.17 21.75 2.69
CA ASN A 2 31.75 22.03 2.46
C ASN A 2 31.04 20.71 2.28
N ASP A 3 30.35 20.25 3.32
CA ASP A 3 29.35 19.19 3.21
C ASP A 3 28.28 19.63 2.23
N THR A 4 28.33 19.07 1.03
CA THR A 4 27.28 19.21 0.04
C THR A 4 26.19 18.23 0.46
N GLN A 5 25.26 18.70 1.29
CA GLN A 5 24.00 17.99 1.54
C GLN A 5 23.25 17.92 0.22
N THR A 6 23.37 16.79 -0.47
CA THR A 6 22.49 16.42 -1.57
C THR A 6 21.07 16.46 -1.03
N PRO A 7 20.14 17.26 -1.57
CA PRO A 7 18.76 17.24 -1.11
C PRO A 7 18.23 15.80 -1.25
N THR A 8 17.82 15.20 -0.13
CA THR A 8 17.17 13.89 -0.10
C THR A 8 15.86 14.00 -0.85
N TYR A 9 15.91 13.71 -2.15
CA TYR A 9 14.74 13.68 -3.01
C TYR A 9 13.89 12.48 -2.59
N LEU A 10 12.77 12.73 -1.92
CA LEU A 10 11.79 11.69 -1.59
C LEU A 10 11.03 11.31 -2.86
N ASN A 11 10.91 10.01 -3.12
CA ASN A 11 10.24 9.45 -4.29
C ASN A 11 8.71 9.53 -4.16
N VAL A 12 8.19 10.76 -4.13
CA VAL A 12 6.80 11.05 -3.78
C VAL A 12 6.26 12.15 -4.69
N ASP A 13 5.09 11.90 -5.28
CA ASP A 13 4.31 12.94 -5.97
C ASP A 13 3.29 13.56 -4.99
N LYS A 14 3.51 14.84 -4.66
CA LYS A 14 2.65 15.55 -3.70
C LYS A 14 1.23 15.77 -4.21
N GLN A 15 1.05 15.97 -5.53
CA GLN A 15 -0.28 16.22 -6.09
C GLN A 15 -1.16 14.97 -6.00
N GLU A 16 -0.56 13.80 -6.23
CA GLU A 16 -1.26 12.53 -6.07
C GLU A 16 -1.63 12.30 -4.59
N ILE A 17 -0.74 12.60 -3.63
CA ILE A 17 -1.07 12.51 -2.20
C ILE A 17 -2.24 13.43 -1.84
N GLU A 18 -2.16 14.72 -2.17
CA GLU A 18 -3.21 15.71 -1.84
C GLU A 18 -4.58 15.27 -2.39
N LYS A 19 -4.59 14.67 -3.57
CA LYS A 19 -5.80 14.11 -4.17
C LYS A 19 -6.40 13.00 -3.30
N PHE A 20 -5.61 12.02 -2.85
CA PHE A 20 -6.10 10.95 -1.99
C PHE A 20 -6.51 11.45 -0.60
N GLU A 21 -5.79 12.41 -0.04
CA GLU A 21 -6.14 13.05 1.24
C GLU A 21 -7.51 13.74 1.16
N SER A 22 -7.81 14.43 0.04
CA SER A 22 -9.07 15.17 -0.14
C SER A 22 -10.33 14.28 -0.11
N ILE A 23 -10.20 13.00 -0.43
CA ILE A 23 -11.32 12.03 -0.47
C ILE A 23 -11.21 10.95 0.62
N ALA A 24 -10.25 11.07 1.53
CA ALA A 24 -9.91 10.00 2.48
C ALA A 24 -11.08 9.60 3.39
N SER A 25 -11.91 10.54 3.81
CA SER A 25 -13.08 10.28 4.67
C SER A 25 -14.11 9.30 4.05
N ARG A 26 -14.05 9.08 2.73
CA ARG A 26 -14.93 8.18 1.99
C ARG A 26 -14.27 6.83 1.66
N TRP A 27 -13.11 6.51 2.24
CA TRP A 27 -12.36 5.29 1.89
C TRP A 27 -13.17 4.00 2.09
N TRP A 28 -13.99 3.96 3.13
CA TRP A 28 -14.81 2.80 3.50
C TRP A 28 -16.28 2.92 3.05
N ASP A 29 -16.62 3.92 2.22
CA ASP A 29 -17.93 4.02 1.56
C ASP A 29 -18.01 3.00 0.40
N LEU A 30 -18.81 1.94 0.58
CA LEU A 30 -18.95 0.83 -0.38
C LEU A 30 -19.55 1.26 -1.72
N GLU A 31 -20.22 2.40 -1.78
CA GLU A 31 -20.78 3.00 -3.01
C GLU A 31 -20.06 4.31 -3.41
N GLY A 32 -18.94 4.62 -2.75
CA GLY A 32 -18.17 5.84 -2.97
C GLY A 32 -17.08 5.73 -4.05
N GLU A 33 -16.14 6.69 -4.02
CA GLU A 33 -14.99 6.76 -4.94
C GLU A 33 -14.15 5.47 -4.93
N PHE A 34 -14.05 4.81 -3.77
CA PHE A 34 -13.26 3.60 -3.57
C PHE A 34 -14.06 2.30 -3.71
N ALA A 35 -15.34 2.36 -4.11
CA ALA A 35 -16.17 1.18 -4.38
C ALA A 35 -15.50 0.14 -5.30
N PRO A 36 -14.75 0.52 -6.37
CA PRO A 36 -14.03 -0.45 -7.18
C PRO A 36 -12.98 -1.26 -6.38
N LEU A 37 -12.30 -0.62 -5.42
CA LEU A 37 -11.31 -1.30 -4.57
C LEU A 37 -11.98 -2.31 -3.64
N HIS A 38 -13.12 -1.96 -3.05
CA HIS A 38 -13.92 -2.90 -2.25
C HIS A 38 -14.37 -4.12 -3.05
N ARG A 39 -14.84 -3.90 -4.29
CA ARG A 39 -15.33 -4.98 -5.16
C ARG A 39 -14.21 -5.92 -5.63
N ILE A 40 -13.01 -5.40 -5.89
CA ILE A 40 -11.88 -6.22 -6.34
C ILE A 40 -11.12 -6.88 -5.18
N ASN A 41 -11.24 -6.38 -3.94
CA ASN A 41 -10.46 -6.85 -2.81
C ASN A 41 -10.57 -8.37 -2.56
N PRO A 42 -11.76 -9.01 -2.60
CA PRO A 42 -11.86 -10.46 -2.43
C PRO A 42 -11.05 -11.25 -3.48
N LEU A 43 -10.95 -10.75 -4.71
CA LEU A 43 -10.16 -11.38 -5.77
C LEU A 43 -8.66 -11.21 -5.52
N ARG A 44 -8.23 -10.02 -5.08
CA ARG A 44 -6.82 -9.74 -4.73
C ARG A 44 -6.38 -10.60 -3.55
N LEU A 45 -7.16 -10.61 -2.47
CA LEU A 45 -6.88 -11.42 -1.29
C LEU A 45 -6.82 -12.91 -1.65
N GLY A 46 -7.80 -13.42 -2.40
CA GLY A 46 -7.79 -14.81 -2.86
C GLY A 46 -6.56 -15.16 -3.70
N TYR A 47 -6.15 -14.27 -4.61
CA TYR A 47 -4.92 -14.45 -5.39
C TYR A 47 -3.67 -14.47 -4.49
N ILE A 48 -3.54 -13.53 -3.56
CA ILE A 48 -2.41 -13.46 -2.62
C ILE A 48 -2.33 -14.76 -1.82
N MET A 49 -3.43 -15.16 -1.15
CA MET A 49 -3.49 -16.37 -0.34
C MET A 49 -3.14 -17.62 -1.15
N GLN A 50 -3.59 -17.73 -2.41
CA GLN A 50 -3.24 -18.85 -3.28
C GLN A 50 -1.76 -18.85 -3.65
N ARG A 51 -1.18 -17.68 -3.95
CA ARG A 51 0.22 -17.58 -4.41
C ARG A 51 1.23 -17.77 -3.32
N VAL A 52 0.89 -17.39 -2.09
CA VAL A 52 1.81 -17.49 -0.96
C VAL A 52 1.56 -18.72 -0.10
N ASP A 53 0.55 -19.56 -0.41
CA ASP A 53 0.12 -20.70 0.41
C ASP A 53 -0.33 -20.26 1.82
N GLY A 54 -1.42 -19.48 1.85
CA GLY A 54 -2.01 -18.92 3.06
C GLY A 54 -1.24 -17.73 3.65
N VAL A 55 -1.90 -16.93 4.49
CA VAL A 55 -1.29 -15.72 5.10
C VAL A 55 -1.20 -15.78 6.63
N PHE A 56 -1.80 -16.79 7.25
CA PHE A 56 -1.81 -16.95 8.70
C PHE A 56 -0.40 -16.99 9.29
N GLY A 57 -0.13 -16.13 10.28
CA GLY A 57 1.16 -16.01 10.96
C GLY A 57 2.30 -15.42 10.12
N LYS A 58 2.04 -14.97 8.88
CA LYS A 58 3.05 -14.34 8.02
C LYS A 58 3.15 -12.86 8.33
N LYS A 59 4.38 -12.35 8.28
CA LYS A 59 4.66 -10.91 8.32
C LYS A 59 4.46 -10.33 6.93
N ILE A 60 3.49 -9.42 6.79
CA ILE A 60 3.11 -8.83 5.51
C ILE A 60 3.25 -7.32 5.57
N LEU A 61 3.93 -6.75 4.57
CA LEU A 61 3.96 -5.32 4.32
C LEU A 61 3.01 -4.97 3.16
N ASP A 62 2.08 -4.05 3.38
CA ASP A 62 1.25 -3.46 2.32
C ASP A 62 1.73 -2.04 1.98
N VAL A 63 2.35 -1.89 0.81
CA VAL A 63 2.96 -0.65 0.33
C VAL A 63 1.93 0.16 -0.45
N GLY A 64 1.66 1.38 0.02
CA GLY A 64 0.55 2.21 -0.47
C GLY A 64 -0.79 1.71 0.06
N CYS A 65 -0.86 1.41 1.37
CA CYS A 65 -2.05 0.78 1.95
C CYS A 65 -3.29 1.69 1.96
N GLY A 66 -3.10 3.01 1.82
CA GLY A 66 -4.15 4.01 1.91
C GLY A 66 -5.00 3.83 3.17
N GLY A 67 -6.32 3.76 2.99
CA GLY A 67 -7.30 3.52 4.05
C GLY A 67 -7.39 2.09 4.58
N GLY A 68 -6.52 1.17 4.16
CA GLY A 68 -6.34 -0.13 4.83
C GLY A 68 -7.22 -1.29 4.34
N ILE A 69 -7.90 -1.17 3.20
CA ILE A 69 -8.82 -2.19 2.68
C ILE A 69 -8.16 -3.57 2.58
N LEU A 70 -7.00 -3.64 1.91
CA LEU A 70 -6.27 -4.90 1.75
C LEU A 70 -5.59 -5.30 3.06
N SER A 71 -4.92 -4.37 3.75
CA SER A 71 -4.25 -4.61 5.03
C SER A 71 -5.16 -5.28 6.06
N GLU A 72 -6.34 -4.71 6.33
CA GLU A 72 -7.29 -5.29 7.28
C GLU A 72 -7.82 -6.64 6.82
N SER A 73 -8.01 -6.84 5.52
CA SER A 73 -8.46 -8.13 5.00
C SER A 73 -7.41 -9.23 5.17
N MET A 74 -6.12 -8.93 4.99
CA MET A 74 -5.04 -9.89 5.25
C MET A 74 -4.88 -10.16 6.76
N ALA A 75 -4.99 -9.13 7.60
CA ALA A 75 -4.93 -9.28 9.05
C ALA A 75 -6.12 -10.09 9.60
N ARG A 76 -7.31 -9.96 9.01
CA ARG A 76 -8.48 -10.79 9.33
C ARG A 76 -8.23 -12.28 9.09
N GLU A 77 -7.41 -12.63 8.10
CA GLU A 77 -6.97 -14.00 7.80
C GLU A 77 -5.78 -14.46 8.69
N GLY A 78 -5.41 -13.66 9.69
CA GLY A 78 -4.40 -13.99 10.70
C GLY A 78 -2.97 -13.61 10.33
N ALA A 79 -2.76 -12.74 9.34
CA ALA A 79 -1.44 -12.19 9.05
C ALA A 79 -1.02 -11.12 10.08
N GLU A 80 0.28 -10.97 10.30
CA GLU A 80 0.87 -9.83 11.00
C GLU A 80 1.14 -8.72 9.97
N VAL A 81 0.24 -7.73 9.90
CA VAL A 81 0.26 -6.74 8.82
C VAL A 81 0.79 -5.38 9.27
N THR A 82 1.76 -4.87 8.50
CA THR A 82 2.17 -3.47 8.50
C THR A 82 1.67 -2.81 7.22
N GLY A 83 0.85 -1.77 7.33
CA GLY A 83 0.46 -0.89 6.22
C GLY A 83 1.35 0.35 6.18
N LEU A 84 1.88 0.66 5.01
CA LEU A 84 2.74 1.82 4.77
C LEU A 84 2.10 2.74 3.74
N ASP A 85 1.99 4.02 4.05
CA ASP A 85 1.56 5.05 3.10
C ASP A 85 2.24 6.40 3.40
N MET A 86 2.21 7.34 2.46
CA MET A 86 2.70 8.71 2.70
C MET A 86 1.58 9.68 3.06
N GLY A 87 0.32 9.40 2.69
CA GLY A 87 -0.83 10.27 3.00
C GLY A 87 -1.24 10.17 4.47
N ALA A 88 -1.31 11.31 5.15
CA ALA A 88 -1.61 11.33 6.58
C ALA A 88 -3.09 10.98 6.86
N GLU A 89 -4.00 11.54 6.07
CA GLU A 89 -5.45 11.38 6.20
C GLU A 89 -5.90 9.94 5.87
N PRO A 90 -5.45 9.30 4.77
CA PRO A 90 -5.73 7.88 4.53
C PRO A 90 -5.31 6.99 5.68
N LEU A 91 -4.10 7.19 6.24
CA LEU A 91 -3.63 6.41 7.37
C LEU A 91 -4.42 6.68 8.66
N MET A 92 -4.91 7.90 8.86
CA MET A 92 -5.81 8.20 9.99
C MET A 92 -7.12 7.42 9.86
N VAL A 93 -7.69 7.38 8.66
CA VAL A 93 -8.90 6.60 8.36
C VAL A 93 -8.64 5.11 8.54
N ALA A 94 -7.50 4.60 8.08
CA ALA A 94 -7.11 3.20 8.23
C ALA A 94 -6.98 2.80 9.71
N ARG A 95 -6.32 3.63 10.53
CA ARG A 95 -6.19 3.41 11.97
C ARG A 95 -7.53 3.44 12.69
N LEU A 96 -8.40 4.39 12.34
CA LEU A 96 -9.74 4.47 12.94
C LEU A 96 -10.58 3.24 12.59
N HIS A 97 -10.62 2.86 11.31
CA HIS A 97 -11.41 1.72 10.88
C HIS A 97 -10.86 0.40 11.46
N SER A 98 -9.54 0.23 11.53
CA SER A 98 -8.89 -0.90 12.22
C SER A 98 -9.29 -1.02 13.69
N LEU A 99 -9.42 0.12 14.40
CA LEU A 99 -9.92 0.16 15.77
C LEU A 99 -11.41 -0.22 15.85
N GLU A 100 -12.24 0.30 14.96
CA GLU A 100 -13.69 0.01 14.90
C GLU A 100 -13.97 -1.45 14.53
N SER A 101 -13.18 -2.02 13.64
CA SER A 101 -13.31 -3.40 13.16
C SER A 101 -12.70 -4.43 14.13
N GLY A 102 -11.89 -3.97 15.08
CA GLY A 102 -11.16 -4.83 16.02
C GLY A 102 -10.04 -5.64 15.37
N ILE A 103 -9.58 -5.24 14.18
CA ILE A 103 -8.52 -5.94 13.44
C ILE A 103 -7.21 -5.20 13.64
N PRO A 104 -6.21 -5.80 14.31
CA PRO A 104 -4.93 -5.16 14.54
C PRO A 104 -4.13 -5.05 13.24
N VAL A 105 -3.78 -3.82 12.86
CA VAL A 105 -2.84 -3.51 11.77
C VAL A 105 -1.92 -2.39 12.24
N GLU A 106 -0.62 -2.53 12.02
CA GLU A 106 0.33 -1.45 12.26
C GLU A 106 0.37 -0.53 11.03
N TYR A 107 0.06 0.75 11.20
CA TYR A 107 0.10 1.73 10.12
C TYR A 107 1.23 2.73 10.32
N VAL A 108 2.15 2.83 9.35
CA VAL A 108 3.32 3.72 9.39
C VAL A 108 3.30 4.73 8.25
N GLN A 109 3.75 5.95 8.55
CA GLN A 109 3.87 7.01 7.55
C GLN A 109 5.35 7.25 7.20
N GLU A 110 5.81 6.64 6.11
CA GLU A 110 7.15 6.83 5.55
C GLU A 110 7.22 6.30 4.12
N THR A 111 8.30 6.58 3.38
CA THR A 111 8.47 5.97 2.05
C THR A 111 8.93 4.53 2.17
N VAL A 112 8.64 3.73 1.15
CA VAL A 112 9.08 2.33 1.09
C VAL A 112 10.61 2.21 1.08
N GLU A 113 11.33 3.18 0.49
CA GLU A 113 12.79 3.22 0.51
C GLU A 113 13.32 3.41 1.94
N GLN A 114 12.76 4.36 2.69
CA GLN A 114 13.13 4.60 4.08
C GLN A 114 12.83 3.39 4.96
N HIS A 115 11.69 2.74 4.72
CA HIS A 115 11.33 1.51 5.42
C HIS A 115 12.30 0.36 5.08
N ALA A 116 12.67 0.21 3.81
CA ALA A 116 13.62 -0.81 3.35
C ALA A 116 15.02 -0.65 3.95
N ASP A 117 15.44 0.57 4.27
CA ASP A 117 16.72 0.83 4.94
C ASP A 117 16.75 0.35 6.40
N LYS A 118 15.58 0.26 7.05
CA LYS A 118 15.44 -0.16 8.46
C LYS A 118 15.01 -1.63 8.61
N HIS A 119 14.28 -2.17 7.63
CA HIS A 119 13.57 -3.45 7.74
C HIS A 119 13.93 -4.44 6.62
N SER A 120 15.18 -4.42 6.15
CA SER A 120 15.65 -5.36 5.11
C SER A 120 15.36 -6.82 5.50
N GLN A 121 14.78 -7.58 4.56
CA GLN A 121 14.42 -8.99 4.73
C GLN A 121 13.53 -9.27 5.96
N ALA A 122 12.64 -8.34 6.32
CA ALA A 122 11.75 -8.50 7.49
C ALA A 122 10.44 -9.23 7.18
N TYR A 123 9.99 -9.23 5.91
CA TYR A 123 8.64 -9.64 5.53
C TYR A 123 8.60 -10.95 4.74
N ASP A 124 7.63 -11.81 5.04
CA ASP A 124 7.35 -13.03 4.26
C ASP A 124 6.65 -12.68 2.94
N VAL A 125 5.82 -11.64 2.97
CA VAL A 125 5.10 -11.13 1.79
C VAL A 125 5.16 -9.59 1.77
N VAL A 126 5.40 -9.03 0.59
CA VAL A 126 5.25 -7.59 0.32
C VAL A 126 4.22 -7.41 -0.77
N THR A 127 3.14 -6.69 -0.50
CA THR A 127 2.12 -6.30 -1.48
C THR A 127 2.30 -4.84 -1.86
N CYS A 128 2.14 -4.54 -3.15
CA CYS A 128 2.13 -3.18 -3.68
C CYS A 128 1.05 -3.12 -4.77
N MET A 129 -0.14 -2.64 -4.39
CA MET A 129 -1.35 -2.70 -5.23
C MET A 129 -1.80 -1.30 -5.62
N GLU A 130 -1.88 -1.01 -6.92
CA GLU A 130 -2.39 0.27 -7.44
C GLU A 130 -1.62 1.50 -6.91
N MET A 131 -0.31 1.36 -6.79
CA MET A 131 0.58 2.36 -6.18
C MET A 131 1.67 2.83 -7.15
N LEU A 132 2.23 1.92 -7.95
CA LEU A 132 3.39 2.19 -8.82
C LEU A 132 3.13 3.28 -9.88
N GLU A 133 1.88 3.47 -10.29
CA GLU A 133 1.48 4.51 -11.25
C GLU A 133 1.43 5.93 -10.65
N HIS A 134 1.54 6.06 -9.32
CA HIS A 134 1.45 7.32 -8.59
C HIS A 134 2.82 7.83 -8.10
N VAL A 135 3.91 7.10 -8.37
CA VAL A 135 5.27 7.48 -7.94
C VAL A 135 6.13 8.00 -9.08
N PRO A 136 7.05 8.95 -8.81
CA PRO A 136 8.02 9.43 -9.80
C PRO A 136 8.99 8.36 -10.32
N ASP A 137 9.52 7.51 -9.44
CA ASP A 137 10.44 6.39 -9.77
C ASP A 137 9.86 5.04 -9.31
N PRO A 138 9.04 4.36 -10.12
CA PRO A 138 8.51 3.04 -9.79
C PRO A 138 9.59 1.96 -9.69
N GLN A 139 10.75 2.12 -10.35
CA GLN A 139 11.83 1.14 -10.24
C GLN A 139 12.46 1.18 -8.84
N SER A 140 12.53 2.37 -8.22
CA SER A 140 12.96 2.51 -6.82
C SER A 140 12.07 1.72 -5.88
N VAL A 141 10.75 1.84 -6.04
CA VAL A 141 9.76 1.08 -5.24
C VAL A 141 9.96 -0.43 -5.41
N VAL A 142 10.13 -0.91 -6.64
CA VAL A 142 10.37 -2.35 -6.90
C VAL A 142 11.65 -2.83 -6.21
N ARG A 143 12.74 -2.06 -6.28
CA ARG A 143 14.01 -2.39 -5.59
C ARG A 143 13.83 -2.41 -4.07
N ALA A 144 13.11 -1.45 -3.51
CA ALA A 144 12.83 -1.38 -2.08
C ALA A 144 12.00 -2.60 -1.62
N CYS A 145 10.95 -2.96 -2.34
CA CYS A 145 10.14 -4.15 -2.06
C CYS A 145 10.98 -5.44 -2.08
N ALA A 146 11.88 -5.56 -3.06
CA ALA A 146 12.80 -6.71 -3.15
C ALA A 146 13.82 -6.76 -1.99
N LYS A 147 14.22 -5.60 -1.43
CA LYS A 147 15.08 -5.52 -0.25
C LYS A 147 14.33 -5.90 1.04
N LEU A 148 13.04 -5.56 1.12
CA LEU A 148 12.18 -5.79 2.29
C LEU A 148 11.77 -7.25 2.48
N VAL A 149 11.61 -7.99 1.38
CA VAL A 149 11.17 -9.39 1.43
C VAL A 149 12.31 -10.32 1.88
N LYS A 150 11.97 -11.33 2.68
CA LYS A 150 12.88 -12.41 3.06
C LYS A 150 13.32 -13.23 1.85
N PRO A 151 14.49 -13.90 1.89
CA PRO A 151 14.84 -14.93 0.92
C PRO A 151 13.73 -15.99 0.83
N GLY A 152 13.22 -16.24 -0.38
CA GLY A 152 12.10 -17.17 -0.61
C GLY A 152 10.70 -16.61 -0.30
N GLY A 153 10.61 -15.36 0.17
CA GLY A 153 9.33 -14.66 0.31
C GLY A 153 8.79 -14.14 -1.02
N HIS A 154 7.59 -13.56 -0.97
CA HIS A 154 6.88 -13.12 -2.16
C HIS A 154 6.75 -11.61 -2.22
N VAL A 155 6.96 -11.04 -3.41
CA VAL A 155 6.57 -9.66 -3.72
C VAL A 155 5.49 -9.71 -4.79
N ILE A 156 4.35 -9.07 -4.53
CA ILE A 156 3.20 -9.08 -5.43
C ILE A 156 2.89 -7.64 -5.81
N PHE A 157 2.83 -7.40 -7.12
CA PHE A 157 2.46 -6.10 -7.68
C PHE A 157 1.13 -6.21 -8.44
N SER A 158 0.30 -5.18 -8.35
CA SER A 158 -0.76 -4.93 -9.32
C SER A 158 -0.79 -3.45 -9.68
N THR A 159 -1.20 -3.16 -10.92
CA THR A 159 -1.36 -1.78 -11.41
C THR A 159 -2.63 -1.68 -12.22
N ILE A 160 -3.26 -0.50 -12.21
CA ILE A 160 -4.40 -0.22 -13.05
C ILE A 160 -3.84 0.05 -14.43
N ASN A 161 -4.28 -0.76 -15.39
CA ASN A 161 -3.96 -0.50 -16.78
C ASN A 161 -4.53 0.88 -17.18
N ARG A 162 -3.65 1.86 -17.45
CA ARG A 162 -4.02 3.22 -17.87
C ARG A 162 -4.52 3.20 -19.31
N ASN A 163 -5.82 2.95 -19.48
CA ASN A 163 -6.54 3.04 -20.74
C ASN A 163 -7.73 3.99 -20.60
N LYS A 164 -8.39 4.35 -21.72
CA LYS A 164 -9.53 5.28 -21.69
C LYS A 164 -10.64 4.88 -20.72
N LYS A 165 -10.81 3.58 -20.42
CA LYS A 165 -11.82 3.10 -19.47
C LYS A 165 -11.42 3.35 -18.01
N SER A 166 -10.14 3.21 -17.64
CA SER A 166 -9.68 3.49 -16.27
C SER A 166 -9.65 4.98 -15.92
N MET A 167 -9.52 5.86 -16.92
CA MET A 167 -9.68 7.31 -16.74
C MET A 167 -11.15 7.73 -16.57
N VAL A 168 -12.08 7.09 -17.30
CA VAL A 168 -13.52 7.40 -17.22
C VAL A 168 -14.13 6.93 -15.90
N ASN A 169 -13.69 5.77 -15.39
CA ASN A 169 -14.24 5.12 -14.20
C ASN A 169 -13.63 5.59 -12.85
N GLY A 170 -12.98 6.77 -12.80
CA GLY A 170 -12.58 7.43 -11.54
C GLY A 170 -11.23 6.99 -10.96
N CYS A 171 -10.76 5.78 -11.26
CA CYS A 171 -9.53 5.20 -10.69
C CYS A 171 -8.24 6.01 -10.98
N CYS A 172 -8.14 6.66 -12.14
CA CYS A 172 -7.00 7.52 -12.51
C CYS A 172 -7.47 8.82 -13.19
N ARG A 173 -8.32 9.63 -12.55
CA ARG A 173 -8.59 11.00 -13.04
C ARG A 173 -7.42 11.92 -12.68
N ARG A 174 -6.80 12.55 -13.67
CA ARG A 174 -5.93 13.72 -13.44
C ARG A 174 -6.78 14.91 -13.01
#